data_AF-A0A963G8L8-F1
#
_entry.id   AF-A0A963G8L8-F1
#
_cell.length_a   1.000
_cell.length_b   1.000
_cell.length_c   1.000
_cell.angle_alpha   90.00
_cell.angle_beta   90.00
_cell.angle_gamma   90.00
#
_symmetry.space_group_name_H-M   'P 1'
#
loop_
_entity.id
_entity.type
_entity.pdbx_description
1 polymer ?
#
loop_
_entity_poly.entity_id
_entity_poly.type
_entity_poly.pdbx_seq_one_letter_code
_entity_poly.pdbx_strand_id
1 'polypeptide(L)'
;MLTFIFHSYLDRRENPNRNPESRIGEAGVKEVILKRNPSGHYVAGGEINGSRVTFLLDTGATDVAISESLANKLRLRRGAARISRTANGNVRSWNTILDNVKLGSIHLNGVRASILPTMNAGEVLLGMSFLKQLELVQRGNLLTLRQYQN
;
A
#
# COMPACT_ATOMS: atom_id res chain seq x y z
N MET A 1 18.17 12.82 -12.12
CA MET A 1 16.70 12.95 -11.99
C MET A 1 16.12 11.56 -12.06
N LEU A 2 15.54 11.06 -10.96
CA LEU A 2 15.37 9.63 -10.72
C LEU A 2 14.09 9.10 -11.38
N THR A 3 14.27 8.27 -12.41
CA THR A 3 13.25 7.71 -13.32
C THR A 3 12.41 6.61 -12.65
N PHE A 4 11.64 6.93 -11.61
CA PHE A 4 10.88 5.91 -10.86
C PHE A 4 9.44 5.66 -11.33
N ILE A 5 8.92 6.42 -12.30
CA ILE A 5 7.48 6.37 -12.64
C ILE A 5 7.17 5.56 -13.92
N PHE A 6 8.18 5.09 -14.66
CA PHE A 6 7.96 4.35 -15.92
C PHE A 6 7.99 2.81 -15.82
N HIS A 7 8.37 2.20 -14.70
CA HIS A 7 8.54 0.73 -14.60
C HIS A 7 7.44 -0.02 -13.80
N SER A 8 6.55 0.67 -13.08
CA SER A 8 5.63 0.04 -12.11
C SER A 8 4.59 -0.93 -12.71
N TYR A 9 4.31 -0.85 -14.02
CA TYR A 9 3.42 -1.81 -14.69
C TYR A 9 4.09 -3.17 -14.94
N LEU A 10 5.42 -3.19 -15.12
CA LEU A 10 6.20 -4.42 -15.29
C LEU A 10 6.33 -5.18 -13.95
N ASP A 11 6.37 -4.46 -12.83
CA ASP A 11 6.56 -5.03 -11.49
C ASP A 11 5.40 -5.91 -11.00
N ARG A 12 4.16 -5.68 -11.48
CA ARG A 12 3.00 -6.50 -11.06
C ARG A 12 3.06 -7.92 -11.62
N ARG A 13 3.73 -8.15 -12.75
CA ARG A 13 3.89 -9.50 -13.31
C ARG A 13 4.73 -10.38 -12.39
N GLU A 14 5.65 -9.77 -11.65
CA GLU A 14 6.54 -10.43 -10.69
C GLU A 14 6.17 -10.10 -9.23
N ASN A 15 4.93 -10.39 -8.84
CA ASN A 15 4.51 -10.33 -7.44
C ASN A 15 4.70 -11.70 -6.77
N PRO A 16 5.77 -11.93 -5.97
CA PRO A 16 5.94 -13.19 -5.23
C PRO A 16 5.01 -13.31 -4.01
N ASN A 17 4.30 -12.23 -3.65
CA ASN A 17 3.42 -12.15 -2.47
C ASN A 17 1.95 -11.97 -2.88
N ARG A 18 1.47 -12.72 -3.90
CA ARG A 18 0.06 -12.66 -4.32
C ARG A 18 -0.90 -13.01 -3.18
N ASN A 19 -0.50 -13.97 -2.36
CA ASN A 19 -1.12 -14.32 -1.09
C ASN A 19 0.00 -14.28 -0.03
N PRO A 20 0.21 -13.14 0.65
CA PRO A 20 1.30 -12.98 1.60
C PRO A 20 1.29 -14.04 2.70
N GLU A 21 2.44 -14.64 2.99
CA GLU A 21 2.58 -15.57 4.12
C GLU A 21 2.26 -14.80 5.40
N SER A 22 1.38 -15.36 6.21
CA SER A 22 0.91 -14.74 7.44
C SER A 22 1.03 -15.73 8.59
N ARG A 23 1.41 -15.23 9.76
CA ARG A 23 1.48 -15.99 11.01
C ARG A 23 0.75 -15.21 12.10
N ILE A 24 0.22 -15.93 13.07
CA ILE A 24 -0.32 -15.35 14.30
C ILE A 24 0.49 -15.99 15.42
N GLY A 25 1.35 -15.19 16.04
CA GLY A 25 2.19 -15.61 17.14
C GLY A 25 1.45 -15.66 18.47
N GLU A 26 2.18 -16.03 19.52
CA GLU A 26 1.70 -15.94 20.89
C GLU A 26 1.28 -14.50 21.24
N ALA A 27 0.32 -14.35 22.16
CA ALA A 27 -0.31 -13.07 22.50
C ALA A 27 -1.04 -12.37 21.32
N GLY A 28 -1.30 -13.07 20.21
CA GLY A 28 -2.12 -12.55 19.11
C GLY A 28 -1.40 -11.56 18.19
N VAL A 29 -0.07 -11.51 18.23
CA VAL A 29 0.75 -10.72 17.31
C VAL A 29 0.60 -11.27 15.90
N LYS A 30 0.20 -10.42 14.96
CA LYS A 30 0.02 -10.80 13.56
C LYS A 30 1.28 -10.45 12.78
N GLU A 31 1.85 -11.42 12.09
CA GLU A 31 3.01 -11.24 11.24
C GLU A 31 2.67 -11.49 9.78
N VAL A 32 3.23 -10.69 8.88
CA VAL A 32 3.20 -10.90 7.43
C VAL A 32 4.62 -10.85 6.88
N ILE A 33 5.00 -11.84 6.10
CA ILE A 33 6.34 -11.94 5.49
C ILE A 33 6.22 -11.68 3.99
N LEU A 34 6.93 -10.68 3.50
CA LEU A 34 7.00 -10.30 2.10
C LEU A 34 8.38 -10.59 1.53
N LYS A 35 8.41 -11.23 0.37
CA LYS A 35 9.62 -11.41 -0.47
C LYS A 35 9.75 -10.23 -1.42
N ARG A 36 10.95 -9.69 -1.53
CA ARG A 36 11.29 -8.67 -2.53
C ARG A 36 11.24 -9.29 -3.92
N ASN A 37 10.66 -8.58 -4.89
CA ASN A 37 10.70 -8.98 -6.29
C ASN A 37 12.08 -8.70 -6.92
N PRO A 38 12.37 -9.21 -8.14
CA PRO A 38 13.63 -8.96 -8.84
C PRO A 38 13.93 -7.46 -9.09
N SER A 39 12.89 -6.63 -9.26
CA SER A 39 13.04 -5.17 -9.38
C SER A 39 13.42 -4.46 -8.07
N GLY A 40 13.51 -5.19 -6.96
CA GLY A 40 13.92 -4.65 -5.68
C GLY A 40 12.77 -4.11 -4.81
N HIS A 41 11.53 -4.33 -5.21
CA HIS A 41 10.32 -3.81 -4.56
C HIS A 41 9.55 -4.87 -3.77
N TYR A 42 8.77 -4.44 -2.77
CA TYR A 42 7.79 -5.30 -2.11
C TYR A 42 6.41 -5.03 -2.70
N VAL A 43 5.98 -5.94 -3.57
CA VAL A 43 4.64 -5.96 -4.14
C VAL A 43 3.84 -7.03 -3.42
N ALA A 44 2.60 -6.75 -3.02
CA ALA A 44 1.78 -7.68 -2.26
C ALA A 44 0.31 -7.62 -2.61
N GLY A 45 -0.35 -8.77 -2.66
CA GLY A 45 -1.80 -8.84 -2.73
C GLY A 45 -2.44 -8.51 -1.38
N GLY A 46 -3.59 -7.84 -1.42
CA GLY A 46 -4.39 -7.61 -0.22
C GLY A 46 -5.76 -7.04 -0.58
N GLU A 47 -6.39 -6.35 0.37
CA GLU A 47 -7.76 -5.86 0.22
C GLU A 47 -7.90 -4.41 0.71
N ILE A 48 -8.73 -3.63 0.01
CA ILE A 48 -9.27 -2.35 0.48
C ILE A 48 -10.78 -2.48 0.48
N ASN A 49 -11.43 -2.24 1.62
CA ASN A 49 -12.88 -2.35 1.78
C ASN A 49 -13.43 -3.68 1.21
N GLY A 50 -12.72 -4.79 1.48
CA GLY A 50 -13.06 -6.15 0.99
C GLY A 50 -12.77 -6.40 -0.50
N SER A 51 -12.34 -5.39 -1.26
CA SER A 51 -11.98 -5.54 -2.67
C SER A 51 -10.51 -5.86 -2.84
N ARG A 52 -10.20 -6.91 -3.62
CA ARG A 52 -8.82 -7.34 -3.88
C ARG A 52 -8.04 -6.28 -4.67
N VAL A 53 -6.87 -5.94 -4.17
CA VAL A 53 -5.92 -5.00 -4.79
C VAL A 53 -4.49 -5.54 -4.73
N THR A 54 -3.58 -4.91 -5.48
CA THR A 54 -2.15 -5.13 -5.37
C THR A 54 -1.50 -3.86 -4.86
N PHE A 55 -0.79 -3.98 -3.75
CA PHE A 55 -0.03 -2.92 -3.11
C PHE A 55 1.42 -2.94 -3.60
N LEU A 56 1.98 -1.75 -3.82
CA LEU A 56 3.42 -1.52 -3.75
C LEU A 56 3.71 -0.85 -2.40
N LEU A 57 4.57 -1.43 -1.57
CA LEU A 57 4.98 -0.78 -0.33
C LEU A 57 5.87 0.42 -0.63
N ASP A 58 5.53 1.57 -0.05
CA ASP A 58 6.24 2.82 -0.26
C ASP A 58 6.36 3.61 1.06
N THR A 59 7.51 3.52 1.71
CA THR A 59 7.80 4.28 2.94
C THR A 59 7.98 5.77 2.70
N GLY A 60 8.11 6.22 1.45
CA GLY A 60 8.17 7.63 1.07
C GLY A 60 6.79 8.29 0.97
N ALA A 61 5.72 7.51 0.85
CA ALA A 61 4.36 8.02 0.80
C ALA A 61 3.79 8.29 2.20
N THR A 62 3.27 9.50 2.44
CA THR A 62 2.68 9.86 3.74
C THR A 62 1.36 9.12 4.01
N ASP A 63 0.46 9.10 3.02
CA ASP A 63 -0.83 8.41 3.07
C ASP A 63 -0.81 7.21 2.11
N VAL A 64 -1.77 6.29 2.22
CA VAL A 64 -1.99 5.31 1.15
C VAL A 64 -2.39 6.07 -0.12
N ALA A 65 -1.69 5.87 -1.23
CA ALA A 65 -2.00 6.54 -2.50
C ALA A 65 -2.79 5.59 -3.41
N ILE A 66 -3.89 6.05 -3.99
CA ILE A 66 -4.78 5.23 -4.82
C ILE A 66 -5.02 5.95 -6.14
N SER A 67 -4.93 5.23 -7.25
CA SER A 67 -5.27 5.78 -8.56
C SER A 67 -6.74 6.19 -8.62
N GLU A 68 -7.03 7.27 -9.34
CA GLU A 68 -8.41 7.75 -9.52
C GLU A 68 -9.35 6.68 -10.09
N SER A 69 -8.89 5.93 -11.08
CA SER A 69 -9.69 4.84 -11.68
C SER A 69 -10.05 3.76 -10.68
N LEU A 70 -9.14 3.39 -9.77
CA LEU A 70 -9.41 2.41 -8.73
C LEU A 70 -10.31 2.99 -7.65
N ALA A 71 -10.08 4.23 -7.24
CA ALA A 71 -10.95 4.90 -6.28
C ALA A 71 -12.40 4.95 -6.76
N ASN A 72 -12.62 5.24 -8.04
CA ASN A 72 -13.95 5.22 -8.66
C ASN A 72 -14.53 3.79 -8.69
N LYS A 73 -13.74 2.77 -9.06
CA LYS A 73 -14.17 1.36 -9.03
C LYS A 73 -14.58 0.90 -7.63
N LEU A 74 -13.83 1.31 -6.62
CA LEU A 74 -14.09 1.02 -5.21
C LEU A 74 -15.15 1.95 -4.58
N ARG A 75 -15.67 2.92 -5.35
CA ARG A 75 -16.65 3.92 -4.90
C ARG A 75 -16.20 4.68 -3.65
N LEU A 76 -14.89 4.98 -3.55
CA LEU A 76 -14.35 5.72 -2.42
C LEU A 76 -14.90 7.14 -2.38
N ARG A 77 -15.31 7.59 -1.19
CA ARG A 77 -15.76 8.96 -0.97
C ARG A 77 -14.58 9.92 -1.12
N ARG A 78 -14.73 10.95 -1.95
CA ARG A 78 -13.77 12.05 -2.03
C ARG A 78 -14.07 13.07 -0.93
N GLY A 79 -13.05 13.39 -0.14
CA GLY A 79 -13.05 14.49 0.80
C GLY A 79 -12.49 15.76 0.16
N ALA A 80 -11.88 16.61 0.99
CA ALA A 80 -11.28 17.86 0.56
C ALA A 80 -10.19 17.63 -0.51
N ALA A 81 -10.18 18.50 -1.51
CA ALA A 81 -9.10 18.59 -2.46
C ALA A 81 -7.85 19.17 -1.77
N ARG A 82 -6.67 18.67 -2.15
CA ARG A 82 -5.38 19.16 -1.66
C ARG A 82 -4.35 19.12 -2.77
N ILE A 83 -3.22 19.77 -2.53
CA ILE A 83 -2.03 19.61 -3.35
C ILE A 83 -1.11 18.61 -2.68
N SER A 84 -0.83 17.50 -3.37
CA SER A 84 0.16 16.51 -2.98
C SER A 84 1.48 16.82 -3.68
N ARG A 85 2.58 16.80 -2.92
CA ARG A 85 3.93 16.90 -3.48
C ARG A 85 4.39 15.50 -3.87
N THR A 86 4.72 15.31 -5.15
CA THR A 86 5.25 14.06 -5.69
C THR A 86 6.65 14.30 -6.27
N ALA A 87 7.33 13.23 -6.67
CA ALA A 87 8.60 13.32 -7.37
C ALA A 87 8.48 14.11 -8.70
N ASN A 88 7.31 14.10 -9.35
CA ASN A 88 7.03 14.83 -10.59
C ASN A 88 6.46 16.24 -10.35
N GLY A 89 6.50 16.73 -9.10
CA GLY A 89 5.96 18.02 -8.72
C GLY A 89 4.60 17.94 -8.03
N ASN A 90 3.92 19.09 -7.99
CA ASN A 90 2.67 19.26 -7.27
C ASN A 90 1.50 18.74 -8.11
N VAL A 91 0.69 17.85 -7.53
CA VAL A 91 -0.51 17.30 -8.17
C VAL A 91 -1.73 17.54 -7.30
N ARG A 92 -2.86 17.85 -7.92
CA ARG A 92 -4.15 17.87 -7.21
C ARG A 92 -4.53 16.45 -6.82
N SER A 93 -4.94 16.27 -5.58
CA SER A 93 -5.42 15.00 -5.03
C SER A 93 -6.64 15.24 -4.14
N TRP A 94 -7.31 14.17 -3.72
CA TRP A 94 -8.43 14.22 -2.77
C TRP A 94 -8.15 13.31 -1.60
N ASN A 95 -8.42 13.79 -0.39
CA ASN A 95 -8.40 12.94 0.80
C ASN A 95 -9.51 11.90 0.74
N THR A 96 -9.27 10.72 1.28
CA THR A 96 -10.28 9.71 1.56
C THR A 96 -9.87 8.90 2.80
N ILE A 97 -10.83 8.19 3.39
CA ILE A 97 -10.59 7.27 4.50
C ILE A 97 -11.03 5.89 4.01
N LEU A 98 -10.14 4.91 4.15
CA LEU A 98 -10.42 3.52 3.84
C LEU A 98 -10.99 2.87 5.10
N ASP A 99 -12.17 2.27 4.97
CA ASP A 99 -12.87 1.64 6.10
C ASP A 99 -12.03 0.49 6.64
N ASN A 100 -11.47 -0.32 5.74
CA ASN A 100 -10.57 -1.41 6.07
C ASN A 100 -9.46 -1.57 5.02
N VAL A 101 -8.23 -1.80 5.50
CA VAL A 101 -7.09 -2.22 4.68
C VAL A 101 -6.53 -3.51 5.27
N LYS A 102 -6.40 -4.53 4.43
CA LYS A 102 -5.91 -5.85 4.81
C LYS A 102 -4.71 -6.25 3.96
N LEU A 103 -3.68 -6.70 4.66
CA LEU A 103 -2.48 -7.31 4.10
C LEU A 103 -2.23 -8.59 4.88
N GLY A 104 -2.49 -9.76 4.26
CA GLY A 104 -2.41 -11.04 4.98
C GLY A 104 -3.32 -11.08 6.23
N SER A 105 -2.73 -11.39 7.38
CA SER A 105 -3.40 -11.36 8.69
C SER A 105 -3.56 -9.96 9.30
N ILE A 106 -2.80 -8.96 8.82
CA ILE A 106 -2.78 -7.58 9.35
C ILE A 106 -3.95 -6.78 8.80
N HIS A 107 -4.82 -6.32 9.69
CA HIS A 107 -6.02 -5.56 9.33
C HIS A 107 -6.02 -4.24 10.10
N LEU A 108 -6.20 -3.14 9.38
CA LEU A 108 -6.32 -1.79 9.95
C LEU A 108 -7.60 -1.13 9.45
N ASN A 109 -8.28 -0.41 10.33
CA ASN A 109 -9.50 0.31 10.02
C ASN A 109 -9.25 1.83 10.01
N GLY A 110 -10.04 2.58 9.25
CA GLY A 110 -9.96 4.04 9.22
C GLY A 110 -8.61 4.57 8.70
N VAL A 111 -8.04 3.90 7.69
CA VAL A 111 -6.72 4.24 7.16
C VAL A 111 -6.82 5.46 6.24
N ARG A 112 -5.98 6.47 6.47
CA ARG A 112 -5.95 7.64 5.59
C ARG A 112 -5.39 7.31 4.22
N ALA A 113 -6.02 7.86 3.19
CA ALA A 113 -5.56 7.71 1.83
C ALA A 113 -5.74 9.00 1.02
N SER A 114 -5.03 9.07 -0.10
CA SER A 114 -5.13 10.12 -1.11
C SER A 114 -5.46 9.52 -2.47
N ILE A 115 -6.43 10.10 -3.16
CA ILE A 115 -6.79 9.75 -4.54
C ILE A 115 -5.99 10.64 -5.48
N LEU A 116 -5.14 10.03 -6.32
CA LEU A 116 -4.23 10.72 -7.25
C LEU A 116 -4.62 10.39 -8.71
N PRO A 117 -5.03 11.39 -9.52
CA PRO A 117 -5.32 11.19 -10.95
C PRO A 117 -4.11 10.82 -11.78
N THR A 118 -2.92 11.24 -11.37
CA THR A 118 -1.67 11.03 -12.11
C THR A 118 -1.08 9.63 -11.94
N MET A 119 -1.67 8.80 -11.07
CA MET A 119 -1.24 7.41 -10.89
C MET A 119 -1.81 6.52 -12.01
N ASN A 120 -1.07 5.49 -12.41
CA ASN A 120 -1.55 4.57 -13.43
C ASN A 120 -2.76 3.77 -12.92
N ALA A 121 -3.56 3.28 -13.86
CA ALA A 121 -4.80 2.62 -13.52
C ALA A 121 -4.60 1.40 -12.60
N GLY A 122 -5.39 1.32 -11.53
CA GLY A 122 -5.35 0.22 -10.58
C GLY A 122 -4.15 0.22 -9.63
N GLU A 123 -3.32 1.27 -9.60
CA GLU A 123 -2.16 1.35 -8.69
C GLU A 123 -2.60 1.71 -7.26
N VAL A 124 -1.91 1.08 -6.29
CA VAL A 124 -1.99 1.44 -4.87
C VAL A 124 -0.59 1.45 -4.27
N LEU A 125 -0.20 2.59 -3.67
CA LEU A 125 0.99 2.69 -2.84
C LEU A 125 0.59 2.57 -1.37
N LEU A 126 1.15 1.60 -0.66
CA LEU A 126 0.90 1.39 0.76
C LEU A 126 1.87 2.23 1.58
N GLY A 127 1.40 3.42 1.96
CA GLY A 127 2.19 4.45 2.63
C GLY A 127 2.20 4.41 4.16
N MET A 128 2.83 5.41 4.77
CA MET A 128 3.07 5.52 6.20
C MET A 128 1.81 5.61 7.05
N SER A 129 0.68 6.12 6.53
CA SER A 129 -0.62 6.05 7.21
C SER A 129 -1.05 4.62 7.61
N PHE A 130 -0.57 3.60 6.90
CA PHE A 130 -0.71 2.19 7.24
C PHE A 130 0.56 1.68 7.94
N LEU A 131 1.74 1.88 7.32
CA LEU A 131 3.00 1.25 7.76
C LEU A 131 3.45 1.69 9.15
N LYS A 132 3.17 2.92 9.58
CA LYS A 132 3.60 3.43 10.90
C LYS A 132 2.94 2.70 12.08
N GLN A 133 1.89 1.92 11.83
CA GLN A 133 1.19 1.14 12.84
C GLN A 133 1.82 -0.24 13.06
N LEU A 134 2.90 -0.54 12.33
CA LEU A 134 3.54 -1.85 12.28
C LEU A 134 5.03 -1.73 12.64
N GLU A 135 5.58 -2.79 13.18
CA GLU A 135 7.03 -2.98 13.19
C GLU A 135 7.46 -3.54 11.83
N LEU A 136 8.54 -2.97 11.28
CA LEU A 136 9.13 -3.37 10.01
C LEU A 136 10.53 -3.91 10.27
N VAL A 137 10.74 -5.20 9.99
CA VAL A 137 12.05 -5.85 10.09
C VAL A 137 12.47 -6.34 8.70
N GLN A 138 13.51 -5.71 8.14
CA GLN A 138 14.08 -6.13 6.87
C GLN A 138 15.35 -6.96 7.08
N ARG A 139 15.39 -8.18 6.52
CA ARG A 139 16.57 -9.05 6.50
C ARG A 139 16.75 -9.65 5.12
N GLY A 140 17.83 -9.28 4.43
CA GLY A 140 18.07 -9.69 3.04
C GLY A 140 16.93 -9.26 2.13
N ASN A 141 16.30 -10.23 1.46
CA ASN A 141 15.15 -10.04 0.56
C ASN A 141 13.78 -10.19 1.27
N LEU A 142 13.75 -10.37 2.59
CA LEU A 142 12.52 -10.50 3.35
C LEU A 142 12.22 -9.21 4.13
N LEU A 143 10.96 -8.81 4.09
CA LEU A 143 10.38 -7.81 4.97
C LEU A 143 9.32 -8.49 5.84
N THR A 144 9.53 -8.48 7.14
CA THR A 144 8.55 -8.92 8.13
C THR A 144 7.82 -7.70 8.67
N LEU A 145 6.49 -7.73 8.59
CA LEU A 145 5.58 -6.73 9.14
C LEU A 145 4.91 -7.32 10.36
N ARG A 146 4.90 -6.61 11.49
CA ARG A 146 4.23 -7.07 12.71
C ARG A 146 3.22 -6.07 13.21
N GLN A 147 2.02 -6.56 13.51
CA GLN A 147 0.97 -5.83 14.22
C GLN A 147 0.86 -6.42 15.62
N TYR A 148 1.22 -5.61 16.61
CA TYR A 148 0.98 -5.91 18.03
C TYR A 148 -0.48 -5.58 18.39
N GLN A 149 -1.05 -6.30 19.35
CA GLN A 149 -2.34 -5.93 19.91
C GLN A 149 -2.14 -4.70 20.81
N ASN A 150 -2.99 -3.70 20.63
CA ASN A 150 -3.08 -2.56 21.55
C ASN A 150 -3.92 -2.94 22.76
#